data_AF-A0A1I3VL80-F1
#
_entry.id   AF-A0A1I3VL80-F1
#
_cell.length_a   1.000
_cell.length_b   1.000
_cell.length_c   1.000
_cell.angle_alpha   90.00
_cell.angle_beta   90.00
_cell.angle_gamma   90.00
#
_symmetry.space_group_name_H-M   'P 1'
#
loop_
_entity.id
_entity.type
_entity.pdbx_description
1 polymer ?
#
loop_
_entity_poly.entity_id
_entity_poly.type
_entity_poly.pdbx_seq_one_letter_code
_entity_poly.pdbx_strand_id
1 'polypeptide(L)' 'MNTIYSTKKFENERRYKDMARTIRVKIYKSAITGRFVKRSTAERHPKVTYAQTVTKRK' A
#
# COMPACT_ATOMS: atom_id res chain seq x y z
N MET A 1 19.23 33.43 10.86
CA MET A 1 18.29 32.92 9.84
C MET A 1 18.84 31.64 9.23
N ASN A 2 18.35 30.46 9.63
CA ASN A 2 18.51 29.25 8.81
C ASN A 2 17.52 28.15 9.26
N THR A 3 16.22 28.39 9.06
CA THR A 3 15.14 27.58 9.65
C THR A 3 14.52 26.59 8.67
N ILE A 4 15.29 26.05 7.73
CA ILE A 4 14.79 25.14 6.68
C ILE A 4 15.45 23.75 6.72
N TYR A 5 16.62 23.60 7.35
CA TYR A 5 17.37 22.33 7.40
C TYR A 5 16.92 21.36 8.51
N SER A 6 16.09 21.80 9.46
CA SER A 6 15.67 20.99 10.63
C SER A 6 14.37 20.21 10.39
N THR A 7 13.45 20.73 9.57
CA THR A 7 12.10 20.15 9.38
C THR A 7 12.12 18.82 8.62
N LYS A 8 12.99 18.68 7.62
CA LYS A 8 13.13 17.46 6.81
C LYS A 8 13.54 16.23 7.64
N LYS A 9 14.29 16.42 8.73
CA LYS A 9 14.80 15.31 9.56
C LYS A 9 13.69 14.67 10.40
N PHE A 10 12.81 15.49 11.00
CA PHE A 10 11.66 15.02 11.78
C PHE A 10 10.56 14.38 10.92
N GLU A 11 10.38 14.83 9.67
CA GLU A 11 9.45 14.20 8.73
C GLU A 11 9.94 12.80 8.31
N ASN A 12 11.23 12.67 8.01
CA ASN A 12 11.81 11.38 7.65
C ASN A 12 11.74 10.36 8.81
N GLU A 13 12.00 10.77 10.06
CA GLU A 13 11.88 9.87 11.21
C GLU A 13 10.45 9.40 11.47
N ARG A 14 9.45 10.29 11.39
CA ARG A 14 8.03 9.91 11.52
C ARG A 14 7.63 8.95 10.40
N ARG A 15 8.01 9.26 9.17
CA ARG A 15 7.75 8.41 8.00
C ARG A 15 8.40 7.04 8.15
N TYR A 16 9.62 6.95 8.68
CA TYR A 16 10.31 5.70 8.93
C TYR A 16 9.63 4.87 10.04
N LYS A 17 9.18 5.51 11.12
CA LYS A 17 8.42 4.85 12.20
C LYS A 17 7.05 4.33 11.73
N ASP A 18 6.35 5.09 10.87
CA ASP A 18 5.07 4.66 10.28
C ASP A 18 5.26 3.53 9.26
N MET A 19 6.33 3.57 8.46
CA MET A 19 6.72 2.48 7.57
C MET A 19 7.11 1.22 8.36
N ALA A 20 7.79 1.35 9.51
CA ALA A 20 8.11 0.22 10.38
C ALA A 20 6.86 -0.43 11.02
N ARG A 21 5.77 0.32 11.19
CA ARG A 21 4.49 -0.17 11.76
C ARG A 21 3.51 -0.69 10.69
N THR A 22 3.84 -0.58 9.41
CA THR A 22 2.92 -0.94 8.33
C THR A 22 3.49 -2.02 7.41
N ILE A 23 2.65 -2.97 7.02
CA ILE A 23 2.98 -3.99 6.03
C ILE A 23 2.34 -3.63 4.69
N ARG A 24 3.09 -3.75 3.60
CA ARG A 24 2.51 -3.67 2.25
C ARG A 24 1.95 -5.03 1.87
N VAL A 25 0.68 -5.08 1.54
CA VAL A 25 -0.01 -6.31 1.12
C VAL A 25 -0.62 -6.11 -0.26
N LYS A 26 -0.58 -7.15 -1.09
CA LYS A 26 -1.22 -7.16 -2.40
C LYS A 26 -2.62 -7.77 -2.27
N ILE A 27 -3.63 -7.02 -2.69
CA ILE A 27 -5.03 -7.44 -2.73
C ILE A 27 -5.50 -7.56 -4.17
N TYR A 28 -6.48 -8.42 -4.42
CA TYR A 28 -7.08 -8.62 -5.74
C TYR A 28 -8.58 -8.35 -5.67
N LYS A 29 -9.12 -7.63 -6.66
CA LYS A 29 -10.54 -7.26 -6.71
C LYS A 29 -11.09 -7.44 -8.11
N SER A 30 -12.27 -8.03 -8.21
CA SER A 30 -12.98 -8.17 -9.49
C SER A 30 -13.45 -6.81 -9.96
N ALA A 31 -13.16 -6.47 -11.21
CA ALA A 31 -13.66 -5.26 -11.86
C ALA A 31 -15.17 -5.38 -12.17
N ILE A 32 -15.67 -6.61 -12.36
CA ILE A 32 -17.07 -6.87 -12.69
C ILE A 32 -17.96 -6.73 -11.46
N THR A 33 -17.58 -7.40 -10.35
CA THR A 33 -18.45 -7.50 -9.16
C THR A 33 -17.98 -6.65 -7.99
N GLY A 34 -16.78 -6.09 -8.05
CA GLY A 34 -16.18 -5.34 -6.95
C GLY A 34 -15.77 -6.19 -5.74
N ARG A 35 -15.93 -7.52 -5.77
CA ARG A 35 -15.57 -8.39 -4.65
C ARG A 35 -14.07 -8.64 -4.57
N PHE A 36 -13.55 -8.79 -3.36
CA PHE A 36 -12.18 -9.26 -3.14
C PHE A 36 -12.08 -10.74 -3.49
N VAL A 37 -11.01 -11.11 -4.19
CA VAL A 37 -10.78 -12.46 -4.68
C VAL A 37 -9.38 -12.95 -4.31
N LYS A 38 -9.17 -14.27 -4.39
CA LYS A 38 -7.85 -14.88 -4.17
C LYS A 38 -6.95 -14.62 -5.38
N ARG A 39 -5.62 -14.73 -5.16
CA ARG A 39 -4.61 -14.63 -6.21
C ARG A 39 -4.87 -15.60 -7.38
N SER A 40 -5.23 -16.84 -7.09
CA SER A 40 -5.51 -17.84 -8.13
C SER A 40 -6.70 -17.45 -9.03
N THR A 41 -7.68 -16.73 -8.50
CA THR A 41 -8.77 -16.17 -9.30
C THR A 41 -8.26 -15.04 -10.19
N ALA A 42 -7.35 -14.20 -9.70
CA ALA A 42 -6.74 -13.15 -10.50
C ALA A 42 -5.88 -13.73 -11.65
N GLU A 43 -5.19 -14.84 -11.41
CA GLU A 43 -4.38 -15.54 -12.43
C GLU A 43 -5.25 -16.21 -13.50
N ARG A 44 -6.41 -16.78 -13.13
CA ARG A 44 -7.38 -17.33 -14.10
C ARG A 44 -8.12 -16.25 -14.90
N HIS A 45 -8.41 -15.11 -14.29
CA HIS A 45 -9.19 -14.03 -14.89
C HIS A 45 -8.45 -12.67 -14.86
N PRO A 46 -7.26 -12.57 -15.49
CA PRO A 46 -6.40 -11.39 -15.38
C PRO A 46 -6.99 -10.15 -16.08
N LYS A 47 -7.85 -10.34 -17.09
CA LYS A 47 -8.50 -9.25 -17.83
C LYS A 47 -9.52 -8.48 -17.00
N VAL A 48 -10.09 -9.11 -15.96
CA VAL A 48 -11.22 -8.59 -15.19
C VAL A 48 -10.96 -8.57 -13.68
N THR A 49 -9.71 -8.81 -13.28
CA THR A 49 -9.28 -8.75 -11.89
C THR A 49 -8.07 -7.84 -11.79
N TYR A 50 -8.15 -6.79 -10.98
CA TYR A 50 -7.02 -5.90 -10.76
C TYR A 50 -6.35 -6.18 -9.42
N ALA A 51 -5.04 -5.94 -9.38
CA ALA A 51 -4.24 -6.04 -8.17
C ALA A 51 -3.90 -4.64 -7.63
N GLN A 52 -3.98 -4.46 -6.32
CA GLN A 52 -3.59 -3.23 -5.65
C GLN A 52 -2.63 -3.54 -4.50
N THR A 53 -1.60 -2.72 -4.36
CA THR A 53 -0.73 -2.75 -3.16
C THR A 53 -1.31 -1.76 -2.16
N VAL A 54 -1.68 -2.25 -0.98
CA VAL A 54 -2.20 -1.43 0.10
C VAL A 54 -1.29 -1.54 1.32
N THR A 55 -1.24 -0.46 2.09
CA THR A 55 -0.50 -0.38 3.34
C THR A 55 -1.44 -0.76 4.48
N LYS A 56 -1.23 -1.90 5.13
CA LYS A 56 -1.99 -2.34 6.30
C LYS A 56 -1.21 -1.99 7.57
N ARG A 57 -1.88 -1.40 8.55
CA ARG A 57 -1.30 -1.24 9.90
C ARG A 57 -1.19 -2.62 10.54
N LYS A 58 -0.01 -2.91 11.09
CA LYS A 58 0.25 -4.15 11.84
C LYS A 58 -0.53 -4.14 13.15
#